data_AF-A0A1Y3XE16-F1
#
_entry.id   AF-A0A1Y3XE16-F1
#
_cell.length_a   1.000
_cell.length_b   1.000
_cell.length_c   1.000
_cell.angle_alpha   90.00
_cell.angle_beta   90.00
_cell.angle_gamma   90.00
#
_symmetry.space_group_name_H-M   'P 1'
#
loop_
_entity.id
_entity.type
_entity.pdbx_description
1 polymer ?
#
loop_
_entity_poly.entity_id
_entity_poly.type
_entity_poly.pdbx_seq_one_letter_code
_entity_poly.pdbx_strand_id
1 'polypeptide(L)'
;MARSMYSSLDPNTSYTGPNGAQYNTDEHGRIESWSAQVSDETNSRNPYAQYTLEGKNPDQPHAGHLLASSQGGSGEKYNMVPMNDKVNTRDYRAFEKENDQLVQEGYTVNLSGNNAYAVNSEGKNIPEAIMVDREVSLNGEQLYTEHSSWTNLDMEEFEGKGETEAAELYDQCENPGAFVYNDEAEIAMNYDTGEVVDVNGNDLSSADTVSEMENSGGESEGLSDSDSMTL
;
A
#
# COMPACT_ATOMS: atom_id res chain seq x y z
N MET A 1 30.46 -10.05 -23.48
CA MET A 1 29.17 -9.34 -23.64
C MET A 1 29.17 -8.18 -22.66
N ALA A 2 28.68 -7.00 -23.04
CA ALA A 2 28.45 -5.93 -22.07
C ALA A 2 27.43 -6.43 -21.04
N ARG A 3 27.69 -6.26 -19.74
CA ARG A 3 26.68 -6.55 -18.71
C ARG A 3 25.48 -5.63 -18.97
N SER A 4 24.27 -6.18 -18.97
CA SER A 4 23.05 -5.38 -18.96
C SER A 4 23.10 -4.42 -17.77
N MET A 5 22.75 -3.15 -17.99
CA MET A 5 22.67 -2.14 -16.93
C MET A 5 21.44 -2.32 -16.04
N TYR A 6 20.46 -3.12 -16.49
CA TYR A 6 19.19 -3.32 -15.83
C TYR A 6 19.26 -4.49 -14.86
N SER A 7 19.56 -5.67 -15.37
CA SER A 7 19.50 -6.92 -14.63
C SER A 7 20.44 -7.93 -15.26
N SER A 8 21.01 -8.82 -14.44
CA SER A 8 21.75 -9.97 -14.97
C SER A 8 20.86 -11.11 -15.47
N LEU A 9 19.53 -11.00 -15.33
CA LEU A 9 18.57 -11.98 -15.83
C LEU A 9 18.29 -11.76 -17.31
N ASP A 10 17.85 -12.82 -17.98
CA ASP A 10 17.46 -12.80 -19.37
C ASP A 10 16.12 -12.06 -19.54
N PRO A 11 15.99 -11.19 -20.55
CA PRO A 11 14.72 -10.57 -20.91
C PRO A 11 13.62 -11.56 -21.28
N ASN A 12 12.36 -11.19 -21.04
CA ASN A 12 11.16 -11.93 -21.45
C ASN A 12 11.23 -13.44 -21.14
N THR A 13 11.74 -13.77 -19.95
CA THR A 13 12.08 -15.13 -19.54
C THR A 13 11.34 -15.50 -18.26
N SER A 14 10.86 -16.75 -18.22
CA SER A 14 10.27 -17.34 -17.02
C SER A 14 11.31 -18.20 -16.28
N TYR A 15 11.51 -17.91 -15.00
CA TYR A 15 12.31 -18.68 -14.08
C TYR A 15 11.40 -19.48 -13.15
N THR A 16 11.77 -20.74 -12.91
CA THR A 16 11.10 -21.59 -11.92
C THR A 16 11.98 -21.71 -10.69
N GLY A 17 11.44 -21.25 -9.55
CA GLY A 17 12.04 -21.41 -8.24
C GLY A 17 11.61 -22.70 -7.55
N PRO A 18 12.01 -22.87 -6.27
CA PRO A 18 11.52 -23.95 -5.42
C PRO A 18 9.98 -23.97 -5.34
N ASN A 19 9.42 -25.16 -5.10
CA ASN A 19 7.98 -25.37 -4.91
C ASN A 19 7.10 -24.89 -6.08
N GLY A 20 7.68 -24.80 -7.28
CA GLY A 20 6.95 -24.38 -8.48
C GLY A 20 6.68 -22.88 -8.55
N ALA A 21 7.34 -22.07 -7.72
CA ALA A 21 7.25 -20.62 -7.80
C ALA A 21 7.72 -20.13 -9.18
N GLN A 22 6.99 -19.20 -9.78
CA GLN A 22 7.26 -18.67 -11.10
C GLN A 22 7.63 -17.20 -11.01
N TYR A 23 8.62 -16.77 -11.80
CA TYR A 23 9.07 -15.39 -11.88
C TYR A 23 9.28 -15.04 -13.35
N ASN A 24 8.66 -13.97 -13.82
CA ASN A 24 8.73 -13.54 -15.22
C ASN A 24 9.44 -12.19 -15.31
N THR A 25 10.36 -12.09 -16.27
CA THR A 25 11.05 -10.84 -16.56
C THR A 25 10.41 -10.07 -17.71
N ASP A 26 10.54 -8.76 -17.67
CA ASP A 26 10.22 -7.87 -18.79
C ASP A 26 11.31 -7.89 -19.88
N GLU A 27 11.16 -7.04 -20.90
CA GLU A 27 12.13 -6.88 -21.99
C GLU A 27 13.53 -6.39 -21.57
N HIS A 28 13.69 -5.96 -20.32
CA HIS A 28 14.96 -5.52 -19.74
C HIS A 28 15.57 -6.55 -18.76
N GLY A 29 14.90 -7.69 -18.55
CA GLY A 29 15.34 -8.71 -17.59
C GLY A 29 14.96 -8.39 -16.14
N ARG A 30 14.08 -7.40 -15.90
CA ARG A 30 13.62 -7.03 -14.56
C ARG A 30 12.40 -7.85 -14.19
N ILE A 31 12.24 -8.23 -12.92
CA ILE A 31 11.10 -9.05 -12.51
C ILE A 31 9.82 -8.22 -12.60
N GLU A 32 8.94 -8.59 -13.54
CA GLU A 32 7.66 -7.94 -13.80
C GLU A 32 6.54 -8.60 -13.00
N SER A 33 6.48 -9.91 -13.00
CA SER A 33 5.43 -10.68 -12.31
C SER A 33 5.98 -11.94 -11.68
N TRP A 34 5.29 -12.44 -10.65
CA TRP A 34 5.64 -13.68 -9.98
C TRP A 34 4.41 -14.33 -9.34
N SER A 35 4.50 -15.63 -9.10
CA SER A 35 3.50 -16.36 -8.32
C SER A 35 4.14 -17.50 -7.53
N ALA A 36 3.60 -17.77 -6.35
CA ALA A 36 4.07 -18.85 -5.51
C ALA A 36 3.02 -19.28 -4.49
N GLN A 37 3.12 -20.53 -4.04
CA GLN A 37 2.46 -20.98 -2.82
C GLN A 37 3.43 -20.81 -1.64
N VAL A 38 2.95 -20.22 -0.54
CA VAL A 38 3.75 -20.09 0.69
C VAL A 38 3.95 -21.48 1.28
N SER A 39 5.20 -21.86 1.58
CA SER A 39 5.51 -23.09 2.31
C SER A 39 6.23 -22.81 3.62
N ASP A 40 6.22 -23.77 4.54
CA ASP A 40 7.00 -23.73 5.78
C ASP A 40 8.48 -24.14 5.59
N GLU A 41 8.87 -24.45 4.35
CA GLU A 41 10.23 -24.84 4.01
C GLU A 41 11.14 -23.62 3.90
N THR A 42 12.19 -23.58 4.71
CA THR A 42 13.19 -22.50 4.63
C THR A 42 14.26 -22.83 3.60
N ASN A 43 14.37 -21.99 2.58
CA ASN A 43 15.44 -22.06 1.58
C ASN A 43 16.65 -21.21 1.96
N SER A 44 17.83 -21.62 1.49
CA SER A 44 19.08 -20.91 1.80
C SER A 44 19.15 -19.57 1.09
N ARG A 45 19.53 -18.52 1.84
CA ARG A 45 19.84 -17.21 1.28
C ARG A 45 21.12 -17.27 0.45
N ASN A 46 21.22 -16.41 -0.57
CA ASN A 46 22.43 -16.24 -1.37
C ASN A 46 22.99 -14.82 -1.16
N PRO A 47 23.99 -14.65 -0.25
CA PRO A 47 24.58 -13.34 0.03
C PRO A 47 25.22 -12.70 -1.21
N TYR A 48 25.74 -13.50 -2.13
CA TYR A 48 26.32 -12.99 -3.37
C TYR A 48 25.24 -12.37 -4.28
N ALA A 49 24.11 -13.05 -4.46
CA ALA A 49 22.97 -12.52 -5.22
C ALA A 49 22.44 -11.23 -4.59
N GLN A 50 22.23 -11.22 -3.27
CA GLN A 50 21.79 -10.03 -2.53
C GLN A 50 22.78 -8.87 -2.66
N TYR A 51 24.09 -9.13 -2.54
CA TYR A 51 25.10 -8.09 -2.62
C TYR A 51 25.22 -7.50 -4.03
N THR A 52 25.12 -8.35 -5.05
CA THR A 52 25.33 -8.00 -6.46
C THR A 52 24.05 -7.71 -7.25
N LEU A 53 22.89 -7.63 -6.58
CA LEU A 53 21.63 -7.26 -7.23
C LEU A 53 21.75 -5.88 -7.88
N GLU A 54 21.44 -5.81 -9.17
CA GLU A 54 21.45 -4.60 -9.97
C GLU A 54 20.30 -3.65 -9.59
N GLY A 55 20.52 -2.34 -9.69
CA GLY A 55 19.51 -1.31 -9.42
C GLY A 55 19.49 -0.76 -7.99
N LYS A 56 20.14 -1.44 -7.01
CA LYS A 56 20.24 -0.91 -5.64
C LYS A 56 20.97 0.44 -5.61
N ASN A 57 20.50 1.34 -4.76
CA ASN A 57 21.06 2.68 -4.55
C ASN A 57 20.98 3.04 -3.04
N PRO A 58 21.42 4.24 -2.60
CA PRO A 58 21.32 4.63 -1.19
C PRO A 58 19.89 4.65 -0.61
N ASP A 59 18.87 4.96 -1.43
CA ASP A 59 17.47 5.10 -1.01
C ASP A 59 16.72 3.76 -1.00
N GLN A 60 17.16 2.81 -1.82
CA GLN A 60 16.70 1.42 -1.91
C GLN A 60 17.90 0.46 -1.80
N PRO A 61 18.55 0.38 -0.62
CA PRO A 61 19.80 -0.36 -0.45
C PRO A 61 19.59 -1.88 -0.31
N HIS A 62 18.35 -2.32 -0.08
CA HIS A 62 18.05 -3.72 0.18
C HIS A 62 17.74 -4.50 -1.10
N ALA A 63 18.17 -5.77 -1.11
CA ALA A 63 17.66 -6.79 -2.03
C ALA A 63 16.47 -7.47 -1.34
N GLY A 64 15.29 -6.91 -1.51
CA GLY A 64 14.06 -7.44 -0.92
C GLY A 64 13.63 -8.70 -1.66
N HIS A 65 13.26 -9.73 -0.91
CA HIS A 65 12.71 -10.95 -1.51
C HIS A 65 11.23 -10.71 -1.87
N LEU A 66 10.78 -11.29 -2.98
CA LEU A 66 9.35 -11.29 -3.35
C LEU A 66 8.61 -12.43 -2.64
N LEU A 67 9.21 -13.61 -2.57
CA LEU A 67 8.82 -14.67 -1.65
C LEU A 67 9.92 -14.82 -0.58
N ALA A 68 9.57 -14.70 0.70
CA ALA A 68 10.54 -14.80 1.78
C ALA A 68 11.27 -16.15 1.75
N SER A 69 12.56 -16.17 2.11
CA SER A 69 13.32 -17.43 2.16
C SER A 69 12.77 -18.41 3.20
N SER A 70 12.13 -17.93 4.27
CA SER A 70 11.40 -18.75 5.25
C SER A 70 10.10 -19.34 4.70
N GLN A 71 9.62 -18.83 3.56
CA GLN A 71 8.35 -19.17 2.92
C GLN A 71 8.51 -20.05 1.67
N GLY A 72 9.67 -20.69 1.50
CA GLY A 72 10.05 -21.40 0.28
C GLY A 72 10.72 -20.52 -0.79
N GLY A 73 10.97 -19.24 -0.51
CA GLY A 73 11.61 -18.31 -1.44
C GLY A 73 13.05 -18.66 -1.81
N SER A 74 13.37 -18.55 -3.10
CA SER A 74 14.74 -18.73 -3.58
C SER A 74 15.66 -17.59 -3.12
N GLY A 75 16.93 -17.90 -2.83
CA GLY A 75 17.95 -16.88 -2.63
C GLY A 75 18.47 -16.24 -3.93
N GLU A 76 18.02 -16.71 -5.10
CA GLU A 76 18.52 -16.21 -6.38
C GLU A 76 17.89 -14.88 -6.81
N LYS A 77 18.58 -14.16 -7.69
CA LYS A 77 18.19 -12.81 -8.13
C LYS A 77 16.79 -12.72 -8.75
N TYR A 78 16.27 -13.81 -9.33
CA TYR A 78 14.93 -13.82 -9.91
C TYR A 78 13.80 -13.70 -8.87
N ASN A 79 14.12 -13.89 -7.58
CA ASN A 79 13.19 -13.69 -6.46
C ASN A 79 13.51 -12.41 -5.67
N MET A 80 14.22 -11.45 -6.28
CA MET A 80 14.65 -10.24 -5.57
C MET A 80 14.42 -8.98 -6.40
N VAL A 81 14.07 -7.91 -5.71
CA VAL A 81 14.03 -6.55 -6.26
C VAL A 81 14.73 -5.56 -5.32
N PRO A 82 15.34 -4.48 -5.84
CA PRO A 82 15.72 -3.36 -5.01
C PRO A 82 14.49 -2.81 -4.28
N MET A 83 14.63 -2.71 -2.96
CA MET A 83 13.52 -2.35 -2.08
C MET A 83 14.00 -1.33 -1.05
N ASN A 84 13.16 -0.35 -0.74
CA ASN A 84 13.38 0.59 0.34
C ASN A 84 13.51 -0.16 1.68
N ASP A 85 14.35 0.35 2.57
CA ASP A 85 14.68 -0.30 3.84
C ASP A 85 13.48 -0.41 4.78
N LYS A 86 12.67 0.65 4.90
CA LYS A 86 11.43 0.66 5.70
C LYS A 86 10.40 -0.31 5.11
N VAL A 87 10.20 -0.28 3.80
CA VAL A 87 9.29 -1.23 3.12
C VAL A 87 9.72 -2.67 3.39
N ASN A 88 11.00 -2.99 3.18
CA ASN A 88 11.51 -4.35 3.34
C ASN A 88 11.49 -4.83 4.81
N THR A 89 11.76 -3.95 5.77
CA THR A 89 11.96 -4.37 7.17
C THR A 89 10.74 -4.18 8.07
N ARG A 90 9.78 -3.34 7.66
CA ARG A 90 8.54 -3.05 8.40
C ARG A 90 7.32 -3.56 7.65
N ASP A 91 6.98 -2.96 6.53
CA ASP A 91 5.66 -3.13 5.90
C ASP A 91 5.55 -4.49 5.19
N TYR A 92 6.49 -4.80 4.30
CA TYR A 92 6.54 -6.09 3.61
C TYR A 92 6.78 -7.25 4.60
N ARG A 93 7.62 -7.00 5.62
CA ARG A 93 7.88 -7.98 6.68
C ARG A 93 6.65 -8.29 7.52
N ALA A 94 5.75 -7.33 7.74
CA ALA A 94 4.49 -7.58 8.43
C ALA A 94 3.62 -8.54 7.61
N PHE A 95 3.50 -8.28 6.31
CA PHE A 95 2.81 -9.16 5.37
C PHE A 95 3.40 -10.58 5.35
N GLU A 96 4.74 -10.72 5.33
CA GLU A 96 5.41 -12.03 5.44
C GLU A 96 5.00 -12.77 6.72
N LYS A 97 5.02 -12.10 7.88
CA LYS A 97 4.66 -12.73 9.16
C LYS A 97 3.21 -13.18 9.23
N GLU A 98 2.29 -12.42 8.63
CA GLU A 98 0.89 -12.83 8.54
C GLU A 98 0.72 -14.10 7.71
N ASN A 99 1.44 -14.21 6.59
CA ASN A 99 1.42 -15.42 5.77
C ASN A 99 1.95 -16.62 6.56
N ASP A 100 3.01 -16.45 7.34
CA ASP A 100 3.54 -17.51 8.22
C ASP A 100 2.47 -17.98 9.23
N GLN A 101 1.71 -17.05 9.81
CA GLN A 101 0.64 -17.37 10.75
C GLN A 101 -0.51 -18.12 10.06
N LEU A 102 -0.95 -17.68 8.88
CA LEU A 102 -2.00 -18.35 8.12
C LEU A 102 -1.62 -19.80 7.77
N VAL A 103 -0.39 -20.03 7.32
CA VAL A 103 0.11 -21.39 7.04
C VAL A 103 0.17 -22.23 8.32
N GLN A 104 0.60 -21.67 9.45
CA GLN A 104 0.60 -22.36 10.75
C GLN A 104 -0.81 -22.74 11.24
N GLU A 105 -1.81 -21.94 10.91
CA GLU A 105 -3.22 -22.21 11.22
C GLU A 105 -3.85 -23.25 10.26
N GLY A 106 -3.11 -23.71 9.25
CA GLY A 106 -3.53 -24.75 8.31
C GLY A 106 -4.20 -24.24 7.04
N TYR A 107 -4.13 -22.93 6.77
CA TYR A 107 -4.60 -22.35 5.52
C TYR A 107 -3.59 -22.56 4.40
N THR A 108 -4.11 -22.67 3.18
CA THR A 108 -3.29 -22.60 1.96
C THR A 108 -3.25 -21.15 1.49
N VAL A 109 -2.04 -20.61 1.36
CA VAL A 109 -1.80 -19.23 0.93
C VAL A 109 -1.10 -19.22 -0.42
N ASN A 110 -1.75 -18.66 -1.43
CA ASN A 110 -1.18 -18.44 -2.77
C ASN A 110 -0.95 -16.94 -2.96
N LEU A 111 0.23 -16.60 -3.47
CA LEU A 111 0.63 -15.23 -3.76
C LEU A 111 0.81 -15.05 -5.27
N SER A 112 0.33 -13.94 -5.79
CA SER A 112 0.68 -13.46 -7.13
C SER A 112 1.02 -11.98 -7.05
N GLY A 113 2.18 -11.59 -7.54
CA GLY A 113 2.61 -10.20 -7.48
C GLY A 113 3.06 -9.64 -8.81
N ASN A 114 3.00 -8.31 -8.89
CA ASN A 114 3.41 -7.51 -10.03
C ASN A 114 4.26 -6.33 -9.55
N ASN A 115 5.33 -6.05 -10.27
CA ASN A 115 6.22 -4.93 -10.01
C ASN A 115 6.06 -3.89 -11.12
N ALA A 116 5.71 -2.66 -10.75
CA ALA A 116 5.56 -1.56 -11.68
C ALA A 116 6.86 -0.76 -11.77
N TYR A 117 7.33 -0.49 -12.99
CA TYR A 117 8.49 0.34 -13.25
C TYR A 117 8.05 1.61 -14.00
N ALA A 118 8.73 2.73 -13.74
CA ALA A 118 8.46 3.99 -14.42
C ALA A 118 8.48 3.82 -15.96
N VAL A 119 7.62 4.53 -16.68
CA VAL A 119 7.59 4.51 -18.16
C VAL A 119 8.95 4.91 -18.76
N ASN A 120 9.70 5.78 -18.08
CA ASN A 120 11.05 6.21 -18.45
C ASN A 120 12.13 5.63 -17.51
N SER A 121 12.00 4.37 -17.12
CA SER A 121 12.93 3.68 -16.21
C SER A 121 14.21 3.18 -16.91
N GLU A 122 14.60 3.79 -18.04
CA GLU A 122 15.87 3.48 -18.72
C GLU A 122 17.04 3.52 -17.70
N GLY A 123 17.74 2.40 -17.58
CA GLY A 123 18.81 2.18 -16.62
C GLY A 123 18.45 1.92 -15.17
N LYS A 124 17.17 1.73 -14.82
CA LYS A 124 16.76 1.48 -13.42
C LYS A 124 16.01 0.16 -13.28
N ASN A 125 16.57 -0.73 -12.47
CA ASN A 125 15.92 -1.94 -11.97
C ASN A 125 15.34 -1.69 -10.57
N ILE A 126 14.60 -0.60 -10.41
CA ILE A 126 13.94 -0.26 -9.15
C ILE A 126 12.46 -0.17 -9.48
N PRO A 127 11.62 -1.08 -8.95
CA PRO A 127 10.19 -0.92 -9.10
C PRO A 127 9.72 0.28 -8.27
N GLU A 128 8.82 1.08 -8.84
CA GLU A 128 8.14 2.18 -8.13
C GLU A 128 7.07 1.62 -7.20
N ALA A 129 6.39 0.55 -7.62
CA ALA A 129 5.39 -0.14 -6.82
C ALA A 129 5.58 -1.67 -6.88
N ILE A 130 5.32 -2.30 -5.74
CA ILE A 130 5.30 -3.75 -5.54
C ILE A 130 3.87 -4.08 -5.12
N MET A 131 3.16 -4.86 -5.94
CA MET A 131 1.76 -5.24 -5.71
C MET A 131 1.69 -6.73 -5.52
N VAL A 132 0.93 -7.19 -4.54
CA VAL A 132 0.77 -8.61 -4.22
C VAL A 132 -0.69 -8.90 -3.90
N ASP A 133 -1.25 -9.87 -4.61
CA ASP A 133 -2.52 -10.48 -4.29
C ASP A 133 -2.26 -11.75 -3.47
N ARG A 134 -2.94 -11.86 -2.33
CA ARG A 134 -2.92 -13.01 -1.43
C ARG A 134 -4.27 -13.70 -1.48
N GLU A 135 -4.30 -14.92 -2.00
CA GLU A 135 -5.46 -15.80 -1.96
C GLU A 135 -5.31 -16.78 -0.81
N VAL A 136 -6.31 -16.81 0.08
CA VAL A 136 -6.35 -17.71 1.23
C VAL A 136 -7.48 -18.72 1.06
N SER A 137 -7.14 -20.00 1.17
CA SER A 137 -8.08 -21.10 1.06
C SER A 137 -7.95 -22.10 2.20
N LEU A 138 -9.05 -22.78 2.52
CA LEU A 138 -9.09 -23.86 3.50
C LEU A 138 -9.79 -25.06 2.88
N ASN A 139 -9.17 -26.25 2.94
CA ASN A 139 -9.70 -27.48 2.34
C ASN A 139 -10.07 -27.36 0.84
N GLY A 140 -9.39 -26.47 0.10
CA GLY A 140 -9.63 -26.21 -1.32
C GLY A 140 -10.74 -25.21 -1.64
N GLU A 141 -11.39 -24.63 -0.63
CA GLU A 141 -12.34 -23.53 -0.80
C GLU A 141 -11.65 -22.20 -0.54
N GLN A 142 -11.69 -21.28 -1.51
CA GLN A 142 -11.18 -19.93 -1.37
C GLN A 142 -12.07 -19.13 -0.41
N LEU A 143 -11.46 -18.57 0.62
CA LEU A 143 -12.15 -17.80 1.64
C LEU A 143 -12.17 -16.32 1.29
N TYR A 144 -11.00 -15.77 0.93
CA TYR A 144 -10.86 -14.38 0.52
C TYR A 144 -9.61 -14.15 -0.32
N THR A 145 -9.59 -13.00 -0.98
CA THR A 145 -8.41 -12.44 -1.63
C THR A 145 -8.13 -11.07 -1.01
N GLU A 146 -6.88 -10.83 -0.65
CA GLU A 146 -6.40 -9.53 -0.20
C GLU A 146 -5.46 -8.95 -1.25
N HIS A 147 -5.56 -7.64 -1.45
CA HIS A 147 -4.74 -6.89 -2.39
C HIS A 147 -3.88 -5.91 -1.59
N SER A 148 -2.56 -6.08 -1.67
CA SER A 148 -1.60 -5.23 -0.97
C SER A 148 -0.67 -4.56 -1.97
N SER A 149 -0.31 -3.31 -1.70
CA SER A 149 0.68 -2.58 -2.50
C SER A 149 1.59 -1.74 -1.63
N TRP A 150 2.85 -1.65 -2.05
CA TRP A 150 3.88 -0.83 -1.43
C TRP A 150 4.60 -0.04 -2.50
N THR A 151 5.12 1.12 -2.12
CA THR A 151 5.93 1.95 -3.02
C THR A 151 7.33 2.12 -2.46
N ASN A 152 8.31 2.11 -3.35
CA ASN A 152 9.69 2.49 -3.02
C ASN A 152 9.88 4.02 -2.99
N LEU A 153 8.86 4.79 -3.37
CA LEU A 153 8.88 6.25 -3.34
C LEU A 153 8.69 6.74 -1.89
N ASP A 154 9.37 7.83 -1.56
CA ASP A 154 9.10 8.52 -0.31
C ASP A 154 7.82 9.33 -0.45
N MET A 155 6.77 8.89 0.23
CA MET A 155 5.45 9.54 0.17
C MET A 155 5.40 10.84 0.97
N GLU A 156 6.36 11.09 1.87
CA GLU A 156 6.48 12.36 2.60
C GLU A 156 6.66 13.53 1.63
N GLU A 157 7.33 13.31 0.49
CA GLU A 157 7.47 14.32 -0.55
C GLU A 157 6.15 14.72 -1.22
N PHE A 158 5.09 13.93 -1.04
CA PHE A 158 3.75 14.21 -1.55
C PHE A 158 2.81 14.71 -0.45
N GLU A 159 3.23 14.69 0.80
CA GLU A 159 2.49 15.29 1.92
C GLU A 159 2.37 16.80 1.66
N GLY A 160 1.14 17.29 1.51
CA GLY A 160 0.88 18.70 1.18
C GLY A 160 0.85 19.07 -0.31
N LYS A 161 1.28 18.18 -1.22
CA LYS A 161 1.23 18.49 -2.66
C LYS A 161 -0.21 18.53 -3.15
N GLY A 162 -0.59 19.69 -3.70
CA GLY A 162 -1.94 19.93 -4.23
C GLY A 162 -2.93 20.49 -3.20
N GLU A 163 -2.54 20.65 -1.93
CA GLU A 163 -3.44 21.23 -0.91
C GLU A 163 -3.79 22.69 -1.19
N THR A 164 -2.82 23.51 -1.60
CA THR A 164 -3.07 24.91 -1.98
C THR A 164 -3.99 25.02 -3.19
N GLU A 165 -3.73 24.22 -4.23
CA GLU A 165 -4.57 24.19 -5.44
C GLU A 165 -5.98 23.67 -5.14
N ALA A 166 -6.10 22.64 -4.27
CA ALA A 166 -7.39 22.13 -3.82
C ALA A 166 -8.17 23.18 -3.03
N ALA A 167 -7.52 23.94 -2.15
CA ALA A 167 -8.15 25.04 -1.41
C ALA A 167 -8.62 26.16 -2.36
N GLU A 168 -7.77 26.55 -3.31
CA GLU A 168 -8.12 27.57 -4.32
C GLU A 168 -9.27 27.12 -5.25
N LEU A 169 -9.33 25.83 -5.61
CA LEU A 169 -10.43 25.27 -6.39
C LEU A 169 -11.73 25.16 -5.56
N TYR A 170 -11.62 24.85 -4.27
CA TYR A 170 -12.76 24.82 -3.36
C TYR A 170 -13.46 26.17 -3.30
N ASP A 171 -12.71 27.27 -3.22
CA ASP A 171 -13.26 28.64 -3.19
C ASP A 171 -13.89 29.06 -4.54
N GLN A 172 -13.49 28.43 -5.65
CA GLN A 172 -14.03 28.71 -6.99
C GLN A 172 -15.27 27.88 -7.33
N CYS A 173 -15.45 26.75 -6.66
CA CYS A 173 -16.65 25.92 -6.77
C CYS A 173 -17.64 26.31 -5.66
N GLU A 174 -18.47 27.32 -5.93
CA GLU A 174 -19.69 27.50 -5.13
C GLU A 174 -20.45 26.15 -5.12
N ASN A 175 -20.82 25.67 -3.93
CA ASN A 175 -21.71 24.53 -3.74
C ASN A 175 -23.13 25.05 -3.44
N PRO A 176 -23.86 25.59 -4.44
CA PRO A 176 -25.20 26.11 -4.20
C PRO A 176 -26.11 24.98 -3.77
N GLY A 177 -26.73 25.11 -2.59
CA GLY A 177 -27.55 24.07 -1.98
C GLY A 177 -26.76 23.04 -1.18
N ALA A 178 -25.63 23.42 -0.58
CA ALA A 178 -24.93 22.56 0.37
C ALA A 178 -25.86 22.16 1.52
N PHE A 179 -26.22 20.88 1.58
CA PHE A 179 -26.91 20.29 2.72
C PHE A 179 -25.88 19.72 3.69
N VAL A 180 -26.00 20.06 4.97
CA VAL A 180 -25.31 19.32 6.03
C VAL A 180 -26.30 18.38 6.68
N TYR A 181 -25.94 17.11 6.67
CA TYR A 181 -26.66 16.06 7.36
C TYR A 181 -26.14 15.92 8.79
N ASN A 182 -27.06 15.89 9.74
CA ASN A 182 -26.81 15.41 11.08
C ASN A 182 -27.34 13.98 11.17
N ASP A 183 -26.42 13.01 11.16
CA ASP A 183 -26.75 11.59 11.18
C ASP A 183 -27.42 11.16 12.51
N GLU A 184 -27.11 11.83 13.62
CA GLU A 184 -27.72 11.53 14.92
C GLU A 184 -29.17 12.01 15.02
N ALA A 185 -29.48 13.14 14.38
CA ALA A 185 -30.80 13.74 14.39
C ALA A 185 -31.64 13.40 13.15
N GLU A 186 -31.08 12.71 12.15
CA GLU A 186 -31.72 12.38 10.88
C GLU A 186 -32.34 13.62 10.18
N ILE A 187 -31.61 14.74 10.21
CA ILE A 187 -32.03 16.00 9.58
C ILE A 187 -30.97 16.53 8.63
N ALA A 188 -31.42 17.21 7.58
CA ALA A 188 -30.57 17.93 6.65
C ALA A 188 -30.86 19.43 6.72
N MET A 189 -29.82 20.24 6.86
CA MET A 189 -29.91 21.71 6.83
C MET A 189 -29.30 22.24 5.55
N ASN A 190 -30.05 23.04 4.79
CA ASN A 190 -29.53 23.82 3.69
C ASN A 190 -28.78 25.06 4.23
N TYR A 191 -27.50 25.18 3.93
CA TYR A 191 -26.66 26.28 4.42
C TYR A 191 -27.05 27.66 3.86
N ASP A 192 -27.58 27.70 2.64
CA ASP A 192 -27.91 28.96 1.95
C ASP A 192 -29.27 29.50 2.40
N THR A 193 -30.22 28.62 2.68
CA THR A 193 -31.60 28.99 3.02
C THR A 193 -31.91 28.88 4.51
N GLY A 194 -31.10 28.14 5.28
CA GLY A 194 -31.39 27.78 6.67
C GLY A 194 -32.55 26.79 6.83
N GLU A 195 -33.04 26.22 5.73
CA GLU A 195 -34.12 25.24 5.73
C GLU A 195 -33.63 23.93 6.36
N VAL A 196 -34.40 23.39 7.31
CA VAL A 196 -34.11 22.11 7.97
C VAL A 196 -35.20 21.14 7.59
N VAL A 197 -34.82 20.00 7.02
CA VAL A 197 -35.76 18.94 6.63
C VAL A 197 -35.42 17.62 7.32
N ASP A 198 -36.44 16.84 7.68
CA ASP A 198 -36.24 15.44 8.12
C ASP A 198 -36.02 14.49 6.92
N VAL A 199 -35.65 13.25 7.21
CA VAL A 199 -35.52 12.15 6.20
C VAL A 199 -36.79 11.89 5.37
N ASN A 200 -37.94 12.39 5.79
CA ASN A 200 -39.21 12.27 5.07
C ASN A 200 -39.54 13.52 4.23
N GLY A 201 -38.66 14.53 4.22
CA GLY A 201 -38.84 15.79 3.50
C GLY A 201 -39.79 16.77 4.18
N ASN A 202 -40.06 16.62 5.48
CA ASN A 202 -40.85 17.58 6.23
C ASN A 202 -39.99 18.77 6.65
N ASP A 203 -40.46 19.98 6.36
CA ASP A 203 -39.84 21.23 6.80
C ASP A 203 -40.00 21.41 8.32
N LEU A 204 -38.87 21.46 9.02
CA LEU A 204 -38.73 21.65 10.46
C LEU A 204 -38.34 23.09 10.83
N SER A 205 -38.20 24.00 9.85
CA SER A 205 -37.78 25.41 10.05
C SER A 205 -38.70 26.24 10.95
N SER A 206 -39.89 25.71 11.29
CA SER A 206 -40.91 26.37 12.12
C SER A 206 -41.16 25.72 13.48
N ALA A 207 -40.37 24.73 13.89
CA ALA A 207 -40.45 24.17 15.23
C ALA A 207 -39.49 24.91 16.19
N ASP A 208 -39.96 25.28 17.38
CA ASP A 208 -39.21 25.86 18.50
C ASP A 208 -38.11 24.90 19.05
N THR A 209 -37.15 24.48 18.23
CA THR A 209 -36.06 23.57 18.62
C THR A 209 -34.68 24.23 18.59
N VAL A 210 -34.61 25.56 18.56
CA VAL A 210 -33.33 26.33 18.59
C VAL A 210 -32.86 26.65 20.03
N SER A 211 -33.46 26.07 21.07
CA SER A 211 -33.09 26.38 22.47
C SER A 211 -32.18 25.37 23.18
N GLU A 212 -31.76 24.27 22.53
CA GLU A 212 -30.87 23.27 23.16
C GLU A 212 -29.48 23.12 22.51
N MET A 213 -29.17 23.84 21.42
CA MET A 213 -27.84 23.78 20.79
C MET A 213 -26.82 24.81 21.32
N GLU A 214 -27.22 25.76 22.18
CA GLU A 214 -26.31 26.81 22.67
C GLU A 214 -25.50 26.46 23.93
N ASN A 215 -25.63 25.26 24.51
CA ASN A 215 -25.02 24.96 25.82
C ASN A 215 -23.86 23.94 25.85
N SER A 216 -23.12 23.76 24.75
CA SER A 216 -21.82 23.08 24.80
C SER A 216 -20.65 23.88 24.20
N GLY A 217 -20.89 25.12 23.78
CA GLY A 217 -19.87 26.02 23.25
C GLY A 217 -19.20 26.84 24.34
N GLY A 218 -18.06 26.38 24.85
CA GLY A 218 -17.07 27.27 25.48
C GLY A 218 -16.23 26.64 26.58
N GLU A 219 -15.03 26.17 26.22
CA GLU A 219 -13.78 26.65 26.82
C GLU A 219 -12.63 26.29 25.87
N SER A 220 -12.04 27.32 25.24
CA SER A 220 -10.75 27.22 24.58
C SER A 220 -9.66 27.51 25.61
N GLU A 221 -8.78 26.54 25.86
CA GLU A 221 -7.44 26.84 26.38
C GLU A 221 -6.40 26.14 25.51
N GLY A 222 -5.55 26.95 24.89
CA GLY A 222 -4.46 26.49 24.05
C GLY A 222 -3.19 26.18 24.84
N LEU A 223 -2.38 25.25 24.33
CA LEU A 223 -0.99 24.99 24.71
C LEU A 223 -0.29 24.43 23.45
N SER A 224 0.51 25.23 22.72
CA SER A 224 1.98 25.37 22.85
C SER A 224 2.77 24.09 22.56
N ASP A 225 3.58 24.15 21.49
CA ASP A 225 4.72 23.25 21.27
C ASP A 225 5.59 23.11 22.52
N SER A 226 5.90 21.88 22.94
CA SER A 226 7.26 21.47 23.36
C SER A 226 7.32 20.01 23.83
N ASP A 227 8.37 19.35 23.35
CA ASP A 227 9.20 18.35 24.04
C ASP A 227 8.67 16.96 24.45
N SER A 228 9.37 15.96 23.87
CA SER A 228 10.14 14.93 24.60
C SER A 228 9.39 13.91 25.47
N MET A 229 9.50 12.61 25.10
CA MET A 229 10.15 11.52 25.85
C MET A 229 9.73 10.17 25.23
N THR A 230 10.66 9.36 24.71
CA THR A 230 11.36 8.27 25.44
C THR A 230 10.45 7.40 26.31
N LEU A 231 10.05 6.22 25.81
CA LEU A 231 10.64 4.90 26.14
C LEU A 231 10.04 3.83 25.22
#